data_AF-A0A536PQE9-F1
#
_entry.id   AF-A0A536PQE9-F1
#
_cell.length_a   1.000
_cell.length_b   1.000
_cell.length_c   1.000
_cell.angle_alpha   90.00
_cell.angle_beta   90.00
_cell.angle_gamma   90.00
#
_symmetry.space_group_name_H-M   'P 1'
#
loop_
_entity.id
_entity.type
_entity.pdbx_description
1 polymer ?
#
loop_
_entity_poly.entity_id
_entity_poly.type
_entity_poly.pdbx_seq_one_letter_code
_entity_poly.pdbx_strand_id
1 'polypeptide(L)'
;MRALARIAAIAIAGATLYYAGLVNSIVQTDPARPGATWVVIAIGAALAMLVAAVTGTGRGDAATSARRIGWHRAAWGFVSLMALVGMSWFWDLPRQKSFDWTPYHNDAIALNECAARLLVDGRDPYRDLDLFACYGRLQIGPDRTTPLRRGLFAGDVIYPTDDELDAAWAVRSSGQGTNEEFVWRPSYPALSIIPLVPFAILGWDTNYLYVACLVAAMGLVLARAPGGLRPFVLTGLLGAASIVAFTVGGSADLLYALPLVAAWLWRERRWSALALGAAIATKQVAWLVAPFYLITVVSDRGWREGGRRLLIACAVFAATNLPFVLWDWRSWLLGVLTPVVEPMFPRGAGLVFLATSGGLPLLPAVAYTALEVGAYAVCLVAAWRLRRTNPELGAVVAVVPLFFGWRSLFSYFFLLPLFALAAVARMPLGDVVPERAGSLGALTLFASPSRGA
;
A
#
# COMPACT_ATOMS: atom_id res chain seq x y z
N MET A 1 -12.36 27.03 -1.80
CA MET A 1 -10.94 26.66 -1.67
C MET A 1 -10.70 25.28 -2.22
N ARG A 2 -10.10 25.20 -3.40
CA ARG A 2 -9.75 23.97 -4.10
C ARG A 2 -8.73 23.14 -3.34
N ALA A 3 -7.81 23.77 -2.60
CA ALA A 3 -6.85 23.07 -1.74
C ALA A 3 -7.56 22.16 -0.71
N LEU A 4 -8.55 22.70 0.00
CA LEU A 4 -9.36 21.95 0.96
C LEU A 4 -10.26 20.91 0.28
N ALA A 5 -10.75 21.18 -0.93
CA ALA A 5 -11.50 20.19 -1.71
C ALA A 5 -10.63 18.97 -2.07
N ARG A 6 -9.36 19.18 -2.44
CA ARG A 6 -8.41 18.08 -2.74
C ARG A 6 -8.16 17.22 -1.52
N ILE A 7 -7.85 17.83 -0.38
CA ILE A 7 -7.60 17.10 0.88
C ILE A 7 -8.85 16.30 1.28
N ALA A 8 -10.04 16.92 1.23
CA ALA A 8 -11.29 16.23 1.53
C ALA A 8 -11.56 15.08 0.55
N ALA A 9 -11.36 15.28 -0.75
CA ALA A 9 -11.54 14.22 -1.75
C ALA A 9 -10.61 13.02 -1.51
N ILE A 10 -9.34 13.27 -1.13
CA ILE A 10 -8.41 12.20 -0.79
C ILE A 10 -8.83 11.45 0.47
N ALA A 11 -9.28 12.17 1.49
CA ALA A 11 -9.77 11.56 2.72
C ALA A 11 -11.04 10.73 2.49
N ILE A 12 -11.99 11.24 1.71
CA ILE A 12 -13.17 10.49 1.28
C ILE A 12 -12.76 9.26 0.49
N ALA A 13 -11.76 9.33 -0.38
CA ALA A 13 -11.28 8.17 -1.13
C ALA A 13 -10.71 7.10 -0.19
N GLY A 14 -9.95 7.51 0.82
CA GLY A 14 -9.47 6.59 1.86
C GLY A 14 -10.59 6.00 2.72
N ALA A 15 -11.64 6.74 3.02
CA ALA A 15 -12.82 6.18 3.68
C ALA A 15 -13.57 5.20 2.77
N THR A 16 -13.71 5.52 1.47
CA THR A 16 -14.29 4.60 0.47
C THR A 16 -13.48 3.31 0.37
N LEU A 17 -12.16 3.40 0.32
CA LEU A 17 -11.27 2.23 0.33
C LEU A 17 -11.44 1.44 1.63
N TYR A 18 -11.59 2.09 2.78
CA TYR A 18 -11.81 1.41 4.05
C TYR A 18 -13.04 0.50 4.01
N TYR A 19 -14.19 1.05 3.62
CA TYR A 19 -15.42 0.26 3.50
C TYR A 19 -15.34 -0.78 2.37
N ALA A 20 -14.70 -0.47 1.25
CA ALA A 20 -14.47 -1.44 0.19
C ALA A 20 -13.63 -2.63 0.67
N GLY A 21 -12.62 -2.39 1.50
CA GLY A 21 -11.80 -3.45 2.10
C GLY A 21 -12.60 -4.32 3.07
N LEU A 22 -13.46 -3.73 3.91
CA LEU A 22 -14.36 -4.50 4.79
C LEU A 22 -15.31 -5.41 3.98
N VAL A 23 -15.95 -4.86 2.95
CA VAL A 23 -16.84 -5.65 2.07
C VAL A 23 -16.06 -6.70 1.29
N ASN A 24 -14.83 -6.40 0.85
CA ASN A 24 -13.96 -7.36 0.17
C ASN A 24 -13.64 -8.56 1.06
N SER A 25 -13.33 -8.35 2.34
CA SER A 25 -13.11 -9.45 3.29
C SER A 25 -14.37 -10.30 3.50
N ILE A 26 -15.54 -9.66 3.69
CA ILE A 26 -16.82 -10.36 3.85
C ILE A 26 -17.14 -11.22 2.62
N VAL A 27 -16.95 -10.68 1.42
CA VAL A 27 -17.26 -11.39 0.17
C VAL A 27 -16.26 -12.51 -0.12
N GLN A 28 -15.03 -12.43 0.40
CA GLN A 28 -14.07 -13.53 0.31
C GLN A 28 -14.47 -14.73 1.18
N THR A 29 -15.12 -14.50 2.32
CA THR A 29 -15.64 -15.56 3.18
C THR A 29 -17.04 -16.04 2.79
N ASP A 30 -17.89 -15.13 2.30
CA ASP A 30 -19.25 -15.42 1.85
C ASP A 30 -19.51 -14.76 0.48
N PRO A 31 -19.31 -15.50 -0.63
CA PRO A 31 -19.36 -14.95 -1.98
C PRO A 31 -20.75 -14.43 -2.42
N ALA A 32 -21.08 -13.19 -2.05
CA ALA A 32 -22.26 -12.49 -2.54
C ALA A 32 -21.95 -11.60 -3.77
N ARG A 33 -22.58 -11.89 -4.92
CA ARG A 33 -22.46 -11.12 -6.18
C ARG A 33 -22.60 -9.59 -6.05
N PRO A 34 -23.60 -9.02 -5.32
CA PRO A 34 -23.70 -7.57 -5.21
C PRO A 34 -22.51 -6.96 -4.46
N GLY A 35 -21.96 -7.66 -3.46
CA GLY A 35 -20.80 -7.18 -2.70
C GLY A 35 -19.55 -7.03 -3.57
N ALA A 36 -19.27 -8.01 -4.44
CA ALA A 36 -18.14 -7.94 -5.36
C ALA A 36 -18.22 -6.74 -6.32
N THR A 37 -19.40 -6.51 -6.89
CA THR A 37 -19.65 -5.35 -7.77
C THR A 37 -19.42 -4.04 -7.04
N TRP A 38 -19.91 -3.91 -5.80
CA TRP A 38 -19.72 -2.72 -4.98
C TRP A 38 -18.23 -2.45 -4.68
N VAL A 39 -17.46 -3.47 -4.33
CA VAL A 39 -16.01 -3.33 -4.06
C VAL A 39 -15.27 -2.78 -5.27
N VAL A 40 -15.51 -3.37 -6.44
CA VAL A 40 -14.83 -2.98 -7.69
C VAL A 40 -15.19 -1.55 -8.10
N ILE A 41 -16.47 -1.16 -8.00
CA ILE A 41 -16.91 0.21 -8.27
C ILE A 41 -16.31 1.18 -7.25
N ALA A 42 -16.31 0.84 -5.96
CA ALA A 42 -15.79 1.69 -4.89
C ALA A 42 -14.28 1.95 -5.04
N ILE A 43 -13.49 0.92 -5.36
CA ILE A 43 -12.05 1.08 -5.64
C ILE A 43 -11.84 1.91 -6.91
N GLY A 44 -12.55 1.62 -8.00
CA GLY A 44 -12.47 2.41 -9.23
C GLY A 44 -12.81 3.90 -9.01
N ALA A 45 -13.86 4.18 -8.23
CA ALA A 45 -14.25 5.55 -7.86
C ALA A 45 -13.20 6.23 -6.97
N ALA A 46 -12.62 5.51 -6.00
CA ALA A 46 -11.53 6.02 -5.18
C ALA A 46 -10.30 6.36 -6.02
N LEU A 47 -9.89 5.49 -6.94
CA LEU A 47 -8.77 5.74 -7.87
C LEU A 47 -9.04 6.99 -8.72
N ALA A 48 -10.22 7.11 -9.32
CA ALA A 48 -10.60 8.27 -10.11
C ALA A 48 -10.58 9.57 -9.28
N MET A 49 -11.09 9.52 -8.05
CA MET A 49 -11.11 10.67 -7.14
C MET A 49 -9.69 11.08 -6.70
N LEU A 50 -8.81 10.12 -6.40
CA LEU A 50 -7.40 10.39 -6.07
C LEU A 50 -6.67 11.01 -7.25
N VAL A 51 -6.86 10.49 -8.47
CA VAL A 51 -6.30 11.07 -9.71
C VAL A 51 -6.80 12.50 -9.91
N ALA A 52 -8.11 12.75 -9.76
CA ALA A 52 -8.67 14.09 -9.86
C ALA A 52 -8.09 15.04 -8.80
N ALA A 53 -7.90 14.56 -7.57
CA ALA A 53 -7.37 15.34 -6.46
C ALA A 53 -5.90 15.73 -6.64
N VAL A 54 -5.10 14.97 -7.38
CA VAL A 54 -3.69 15.30 -7.69
C VAL A 54 -3.49 15.96 -9.07
N THR A 55 -4.57 16.15 -9.84
CA THR A 55 -4.50 16.78 -11.17
C THR A 55 -4.35 18.30 -11.08
N GLY A 56 -3.43 18.86 -11.87
CA GLY A 56 -3.06 20.27 -11.90
C GLY A 56 -1.80 20.60 -11.12
N THR A 57 -1.38 21.86 -11.16
CA THR A 57 -0.18 22.35 -10.46
C THR A 57 -0.45 22.78 -9.03
N GLY A 58 -1.73 22.91 -8.63
CA GLY A 58 -2.15 23.40 -7.32
C GLY A 58 -1.94 24.90 -7.08
N ARG A 59 -1.32 25.63 -8.01
CA ARG A 59 -0.96 27.04 -7.81
C ARG A 59 -2.19 27.91 -7.55
N GLY A 60 -2.22 28.57 -6.39
CA GLY A 60 -3.30 29.50 -6.00
C GLY A 60 -4.59 28.82 -5.52
N ASP A 61 -4.59 27.50 -5.34
CA ASP A 61 -5.78 26.76 -4.93
C ASP A 61 -6.30 27.18 -3.54
N ALA A 62 -5.44 27.69 -2.65
CA ALA A 62 -5.83 28.24 -1.35
C ALA A 62 -6.61 29.57 -1.46
N ALA A 63 -6.41 30.36 -2.51
CA ALA A 63 -7.10 31.65 -2.68
C ALA A 63 -8.50 31.53 -3.28
N THR A 64 -8.85 30.36 -3.82
CA THR A 64 -10.13 30.14 -4.51
C THR A 64 -11.33 30.11 -3.55
N SER A 65 -12.47 30.67 -3.97
CA SER A 65 -13.72 30.59 -3.20
C SER A 65 -14.36 29.20 -3.25
N ALA A 66 -15.31 28.90 -2.37
CA ALA A 66 -16.15 27.72 -2.46
C ALA A 66 -17.47 28.11 -3.15
N ARG A 67 -17.76 27.57 -4.34
CA ARG A 67 -19.03 27.85 -5.04
C ARG A 67 -20.25 27.25 -4.32
N ARG A 68 -20.06 26.21 -3.52
CA ARG A 68 -21.12 25.52 -2.77
C ARG A 68 -20.66 25.20 -1.34
N ILE A 69 -20.84 26.16 -0.43
CA ILE A 69 -20.40 26.05 0.96
C ILE A 69 -21.03 24.85 1.67
N GLY A 70 -22.31 24.55 1.43
CA GLY A 70 -23.00 23.41 2.04
C GLY A 70 -22.33 22.05 1.76
N TRP A 71 -21.91 21.81 0.50
CA TRP A 71 -21.17 20.60 0.13
C TRP A 71 -19.79 20.54 0.78
N HIS A 72 -19.10 21.67 0.89
CA HIS A 72 -17.82 21.74 1.60
C HIS A 72 -17.98 21.40 3.09
N ARG A 73 -19.04 21.90 3.74
CA ARG A 73 -19.36 21.56 5.15
C ARG A 73 -19.66 20.08 5.32
N ALA A 74 -20.52 19.52 4.47
CA ALA A 74 -20.85 18.09 4.52
C ALA A 74 -19.60 17.22 4.32
N ALA A 75 -18.75 17.55 3.34
CA ALA A 75 -17.51 16.83 3.09
C ALA A 75 -16.57 16.88 4.30
N TRP A 76 -16.32 18.06 4.90
CA TRP A 76 -15.44 18.17 6.06
C TRP A 76 -16.03 17.61 7.35
N GLY A 77 -17.35 17.65 7.51
CA GLY A 77 -18.05 16.94 8.58
C GLY A 77 -17.83 15.44 8.50
N PHE A 78 -18.00 14.86 7.30
CA PHE A 78 -17.70 13.46 7.05
C PHE A 78 -16.22 13.12 7.28
N VAL A 79 -15.30 13.93 6.76
CA VAL A 79 -13.85 13.70 6.95
C VAL A 79 -13.48 13.77 8.44
N SER A 80 -14.08 14.68 9.21
CA SER A 80 -13.85 14.78 10.66
C SER A 80 -14.41 13.55 11.40
N LEU A 81 -15.59 13.07 11.03
CA LEU A 81 -16.14 11.83 11.56
C LEU A 81 -15.21 10.64 11.26
N MET A 82 -14.75 10.52 10.02
CA MET A 82 -13.82 9.44 9.65
C MET A 82 -12.46 9.61 10.32
N ALA A 83 -12.03 10.82 10.66
CA ALA A 83 -10.81 11.03 11.42
C ALA A 83 -10.95 10.53 12.87
N LEU A 84 -12.14 10.61 13.47
CA LEU A 84 -12.43 9.96 14.75
C LEU A 84 -12.33 8.43 14.63
N VAL A 85 -12.84 7.87 13.53
CA VAL A 85 -12.69 6.43 13.23
C VAL A 85 -11.21 6.06 13.06
N GLY A 86 -10.42 6.85 12.31
CA GLY A 86 -8.98 6.62 12.18
C GLY A 86 -8.25 6.69 13.53
N MET A 87 -8.63 7.62 14.41
CA MET A 87 -8.06 7.70 15.76
C MET A 87 -8.48 6.53 16.66
N SER A 88 -9.69 5.98 16.51
CA SER A 88 -10.10 4.81 17.30
C SER A 88 -9.24 3.58 16.97
N TRP A 89 -8.84 3.40 15.70
CA TRP A 89 -7.88 2.34 15.35
C TRP A 89 -6.53 2.48 16.05
N PHE A 90 -5.98 3.69 16.16
CA PHE A 90 -4.75 3.91 16.94
C PHE A 90 -4.95 3.63 18.44
N TRP A 91 -6.12 3.98 18.99
CA TRP A 91 -6.44 3.70 20.38
C TRP A 91 -6.58 2.20 20.65
N ASP A 92 -7.06 1.45 19.66
CA ASP A 92 -7.23 0.00 19.74
C ASP A 92 -5.93 -0.76 19.47
N LEU A 93 -4.87 -0.13 18.94
CA LEU A 93 -3.58 -0.79 18.68
C LEU A 93 -3.01 -1.57 19.89
N PRO A 94 -2.98 -1.03 21.13
CA PRO A 94 -2.53 -1.80 22.30
C PRO A 94 -3.53 -2.87 22.75
N ARG A 95 -4.76 -2.83 22.21
CA ARG A 95 -5.94 -3.59 22.62
C ARG A 95 -6.46 -4.55 21.55
N GLN A 96 -5.82 -4.64 20.37
CA GLN A 96 -6.12 -5.61 19.30
C GLN A 96 -5.74 -7.02 19.75
N LYS A 97 -6.46 -7.48 20.77
CA LYS A 97 -6.49 -8.81 21.35
C LYS A 97 -7.91 -9.38 21.16
N SER A 98 -8.58 -9.07 20.05
CA SER A 98 -9.96 -9.51 19.80
C SER A 98 -9.97 -10.75 18.92
N PHE A 99 -10.55 -11.84 19.45
CA PHE A 99 -10.89 -13.16 18.85
C PHE A 99 -9.78 -13.93 18.10
N ASP A 100 -8.96 -13.27 17.29
CA ASP A 100 -7.74 -13.78 16.67
C ASP A 100 -6.53 -13.18 17.42
N TRP A 101 -5.78 -14.04 18.09
CA TRP A 101 -4.74 -13.66 19.04
C TRP A 101 -3.40 -13.35 18.38
N THR A 102 -3.33 -13.38 17.05
CA THR A 102 -2.08 -13.36 16.29
C THR A 102 -1.91 -12.01 15.58
N PRO A 103 -0.71 -11.40 15.57
CA PRO A 103 -0.44 -10.19 14.79
C PRO A 103 -0.29 -10.48 13.28
N TYR A 104 -0.43 -11.75 12.88
CA TYR A 104 -0.14 -12.25 11.54
C TYR A 104 -1.41 -12.32 10.72
N HIS A 105 -1.81 -11.21 10.12
CA HIS A 105 -3.02 -11.17 9.31
C HIS A 105 -2.81 -11.57 7.84
N ASN A 106 -1.55 -11.77 7.43
CA ASN A 106 -1.17 -12.28 6.11
C ASN A 106 0.22 -12.93 6.16
N ASP A 107 0.52 -13.68 5.10
CA ASP A 107 1.77 -14.39 4.89
C ASP A 107 2.99 -13.47 4.81
N ALA A 108 2.82 -12.26 4.28
CA ALA A 108 3.91 -11.30 4.16
C ALA A 108 4.52 -10.94 5.52
N ILE A 109 3.72 -10.76 6.57
CA ILE A 109 4.25 -10.46 7.91
C ILE A 109 4.91 -11.70 8.50
N ALA A 110 4.20 -12.82 8.53
CA ALA A 110 4.68 -14.05 9.15
C ALA A 110 5.99 -14.53 8.49
N LEU A 111 6.03 -14.62 7.16
CA LEU A 111 7.23 -15.05 6.43
C LEU A 111 8.39 -14.07 6.58
N ASN A 112 8.16 -12.76 6.60
CA ASN A 112 9.23 -11.79 6.82
C ASN A 112 9.79 -11.87 8.25
N GLU A 113 8.95 -12.12 9.25
CA GLU A 113 9.43 -12.35 10.62
C GLU A 113 10.19 -13.68 10.75
N CYS A 114 9.67 -14.76 10.16
CA CYS A 114 10.38 -16.03 10.06
C CYS A 114 11.77 -15.86 9.42
N ALA A 115 11.84 -15.11 8.33
CA ALA A 115 13.08 -14.77 7.65
C ALA A 115 14.03 -13.95 8.54
N ALA A 116 13.50 -12.98 9.30
CA ALA A 116 14.31 -12.18 10.21
C ALA A 116 14.91 -13.04 11.33
N ARG A 117 14.17 -14.00 11.87
CA ARG A 117 14.66 -14.98 12.87
C ARG A 117 15.76 -15.87 12.28
N LEU A 118 15.60 -16.37 11.06
CA LEU A 118 16.67 -17.13 10.39
C LEU A 118 17.95 -16.29 10.21
N LEU A 119 17.81 -15.01 9.89
CA LEU A 119 18.95 -14.12 9.76
C LEU A 119 19.67 -13.91 11.10
N VAL A 120 18.94 -13.85 12.22
CA VAL A 120 19.51 -13.84 13.58
C VAL A 120 20.32 -15.11 13.85
N ASP A 121 19.84 -16.26 13.36
CA ASP A 121 20.51 -17.56 13.49
C ASP A 121 21.68 -17.73 12.49
N GLY A 122 21.99 -16.72 11.68
CA GLY A 122 23.04 -16.80 10.66
C GLY A 122 22.71 -17.77 9.52
N ARG A 123 21.42 -17.93 9.20
CA ARG A 123 20.89 -18.80 8.13
C ARG A 123 20.28 -18.00 6.99
N ASP A 124 20.25 -18.60 5.79
CA ASP A 124 19.75 -17.91 4.59
C ASP A 124 18.21 -17.94 4.57
N PRO A 125 17.52 -16.81 4.76
CA PRO A 125 16.06 -16.81 4.81
C PRO A 125 15.39 -17.24 3.50
N TYR A 126 16.05 -17.13 2.35
CA TYR A 126 15.45 -17.49 1.06
C TYR A 126 15.55 -18.99 0.76
N ARG A 127 16.47 -19.69 1.42
CA ARG A 127 16.76 -21.11 1.22
C ARG A 127 16.28 -21.97 2.37
N ASP A 128 16.48 -21.50 3.60
CA ASP A 128 16.40 -22.30 4.82
C ASP A 128 15.05 -22.22 5.54
N LEU A 129 14.10 -21.43 5.01
CA LEU A 129 12.80 -21.22 5.64
C LEU A 129 11.92 -22.46 5.52
N ASP A 130 11.70 -23.10 6.66
CA ASP A 130 10.69 -24.14 6.86
C ASP A 130 9.37 -23.50 7.33
N LEU A 131 8.38 -23.50 6.43
CA LEU A 131 7.07 -22.90 6.65
C LEU A 131 6.39 -23.50 7.88
N PHE A 132 6.31 -24.83 7.97
CA PHE A 132 5.55 -25.52 9.02
C PHE A 132 6.24 -25.39 10.36
N ALA A 133 7.57 -25.50 10.40
CA ALA A 133 8.32 -25.28 11.64
C ALA A 133 8.16 -23.84 12.14
N CYS A 134 8.18 -22.84 11.24
CA CYS A 134 8.00 -21.46 11.67
C CYS A 134 6.55 -21.17 12.10
N TYR A 135 5.56 -21.53 11.27
CA TYR A 135 4.15 -21.30 11.57
C TYR A 135 3.69 -22.05 12.82
N GLY A 136 4.21 -23.27 13.05
CA GLY A 136 4.01 -24.02 14.29
C GLY A 136 4.53 -23.29 15.52
N ARG A 137 5.70 -22.62 15.44
CA ARG A 137 6.22 -21.79 16.54
C ARG A 137 5.38 -20.53 16.78
N LEU A 138 4.82 -19.95 15.72
CA LEU A 138 3.94 -18.77 15.80
C LEU A 138 2.49 -19.12 16.14
N GLN A 139 2.15 -20.42 16.21
CA GLN A 139 0.81 -20.95 16.45
C GLN A 139 -0.22 -20.42 15.42
N ILE A 140 0.18 -20.34 14.16
CA ILE A 140 -0.68 -19.90 13.04
C ILE A 140 -0.89 -21.03 12.02
N GLY A 141 -2.02 -20.98 11.32
CA GLY A 141 -2.50 -22.02 10.41
C GLY A 141 -2.37 -21.69 8.92
N PRO A 142 -2.97 -22.53 8.06
CA PRO A 142 -2.91 -22.37 6.61
C PRO A 142 -3.66 -21.14 6.08
N ASP A 143 -4.61 -20.61 6.86
CA ASP A 143 -5.34 -19.37 6.58
C ASP A 143 -4.42 -18.14 6.49
N ARG A 144 -3.18 -18.23 6.99
CA ARG A 144 -2.14 -17.19 6.94
C ARG A 144 -1.04 -17.44 5.93
N THR A 145 -1.22 -18.35 4.98
CA THR A 145 -0.29 -18.55 3.87
C THR A 145 -1.00 -18.44 2.52
N THR A 146 -0.26 -18.07 1.47
CA THR A 146 -0.79 -18.06 0.10
C THR A 146 -0.69 -19.47 -0.50
N PRO A 147 -1.82 -20.08 -0.93
CA PRO A 147 -1.82 -21.33 -1.65
C PRO A 147 -1.41 -21.13 -3.12
N LEU A 148 -0.83 -22.19 -3.67
CA LEU A 148 -0.36 -22.34 -5.04
C LEU A 148 -1.20 -23.40 -5.74
N ARG A 149 -1.43 -23.21 -7.04
CA ARG A 149 -2.16 -24.15 -7.91
C ARG A 149 -1.27 -25.35 -8.25
N ARG A 150 -0.92 -26.13 -7.24
CA ARG A 150 -0.01 -27.29 -7.28
C ARG A 150 -0.48 -28.35 -6.29
N GLY A 151 0.05 -29.56 -6.43
CA GLY A 151 -0.24 -30.67 -5.52
C GLY A 151 -1.74 -30.90 -5.40
N LEU A 152 -2.24 -30.88 -4.16
CA LEU A 152 -3.65 -31.08 -3.85
C LEU A 152 -4.57 -30.01 -4.46
N PHE A 153 -4.05 -28.82 -4.78
CA PHE A 153 -4.83 -27.70 -5.34
C PHE A 153 -4.67 -27.54 -6.86
N ALA A 154 -4.04 -28.50 -7.55
CA ALA A 154 -3.77 -28.39 -8.98
C ALA A 154 -5.05 -28.36 -9.85
N GLY A 155 -6.12 -29.02 -9.38
CA GLY A 155 -7.42 -29.07 -10.06
C GLY A 155 -8.25 -27.80 -9.92
N ASP A 156 -7.91 -26.94 -8.96
CA ASP A 156 -8.75 -25.80 -8.60
C ASP A 156 -8.54 -24.61 -9.54
N VAL A 157 -9.66 -23.98 -9.87
CA VAL A 157 -9.71 -22.79 -10.73
C VAL A 157 -9.76 -21.52 -9.88
N ILE A 158 -10.51 -21.56 -8.79
CA ILE A 158 -10.65 -20.50 -7.79
C ILE A 158 -9.94 -20.90 -6.51
N TYR A 159 -9.77 -19.94 -5.59
CA TYR A 159 -9.03 -20.16 -4.34
C TYR A 159 -9.61 -21.36 -3.56
N PRO A 160 -8.76 -22.23 -2.96
CA PRO A 160 -9.22 -23.37 -2.16
C PRO A 160 -10.05 -22.92 -0.96
N THR A 161 -10.99 -23.76 -0.55
CA THR A 161 -11.79 -23.57 0.68
C THR A 161 -10.94 -23.74 1.94
N ASP A 162 -11.41 -23.21 3.07
CA ASP A 162 -10.71 -23.35 4.35
C ASP A 162 -10.52 -24.83 4.74
N ASP A 163 -11.51 -25.69 4.47
CA ASP A 163 -11.42 -27.14 4.71
C ASP A 163 -10.34 -27.81 3.84
N GLU A 164 -10.20 -27.40 2.58
CA GLU A 164 -9.16 -27.90 1.66
C GLU A 164 -7.77 -27.43 2.09
N LEU A 165 -7.67 -26.18 2.56
CA LEU A 165 -6.44 -25.62 3.14
C LEU A 165 -6.01 -26.38 4.39
N ASP A 166 -6.94 -26.63 5.32
CA ASP A 166 -6.70 -27.38 6.55
C ASP A 166 -6.31 -28.83 6.27
N ALA A 167 -6.98 -29.49 5.33
CA ALA A 167 -6.65 -30.86 4.93
C ALA A 167 -5.24 -30.96 4.33
N ALA A 168 -4.89 -30.06 3.40
CA ALA A 168 -3.55 -30.04 2.82
C ALA A 168 -2.49 -29.72 3.88
N TRP A 169 -2.76 -28.76 4.76
CA TRP A 169 -1.87 -28.39 5.86
C TRP A 169 -1.62 -29.56 6.81
N ALA A 170 -2.66 -30.29 7.22
CA ALA A 170 -2.54 -31.45 8.11
C ALA A 170 -1.64 -32.54 7.50
N VAL A 171 -1.79 -32.83 6.21
CA VAL A 171 -0.94 -33.79 5.48
C VAL A 171 0.52 -33.31 5.52
N ARG A 172 0.79 -32.08 5.08
CA ARG A 172 2.17 -31.59 4.93
C ARG A 172 2.88 -31.34 6.26
N SER A 173 2.20 -30.76 7.24
CA SER A 173 2.75 -30.50 8.58
C SER A 173 3.06 -31.79 9.35
N SER A 174 2.43 -32.92 9.01
CA SER A 174 2.77 -34.25 9.55
C SER A 174 4.03 -34.88 8.94
N GLY A 175 4.66 -34.21 7.97
CA GLY A 175 5.85 -34.69 7.26
C GLY A 175 5.55 -35.58 6.05
N GLN A 176 4.28 -35.68 5.63
CA GLN A 176 3.91 -36.46 4.44
C GLN A 176 4.15 -35.65 3.16
N GLY A 177 5.19 -36.02 2.42
CA GLY A 177 5.59 -35.40 1.15
C GLY A 177 6.24 -34.03 1.31
N THR A 178 6.22 -33.24 0.24
CA THR A 178 6.88 -31.93 0.11
C THR A 178 5.88 -30.78 0.18
N ASN A 179 6.32 -29.61 0.68
CA ASN A 179 5.51 -28.40 0.59
C ASN A 179 5.47 -27.88 -0.85
N GLU A 180 4.39 -28.18 -1.57
CA GLU A 180 4.18 -27.73 -2.95
C GLU A 180 2.99 -26.79 -3.06
N GLU A 181 2.05 -26.91 -2.13
CA GLU A 181 0.78 -26.20 -2.08
C GLU A 181 0.88 -24.80 -1.51
N PHE A 182 1.90 -24.48 -0.70
CA PHE A 182 1.95 -23.20 0.02
C PHE A 182 3.21 -22.41 -0.27
N VAL A 183 3.07 -21.09 -0.42
CA VAL A 183 4.20 -20.17 -0.48
C VAL A 183 4.99 -20.26 0.82
N TRP A 184 6.28 -20.52 0.70
CA TRP A 184 7.20 -20.64 1.83
C TRP A 184 8.42 -19.74 1.73
N ARG A 185 8.79 -19.31 0.53
CA ARG A 185 9.93 -18.40 0.36
C ARG A 185 9.51 -16.96 0.68
N PRO A 186 10.39 -16.17 1.34
CA PRO A 186 10.21 -14.73 1.42
C PRO A 186 10.04 -14.15 0.02
N SER A 187 8.91 -13.47 -0.18
CA SER A 187 8.47 -13.02 -1.51
C SER A 187 8.94 -11.61 -1.86
N TYR A 188 9.87 -11.04 -1.10
CA TYR A 188 10.26 -9.62 -1.14
C TYR A 188 11.78 -9.46 -1.05
N PRO A 189 12.37 -8.36 -1.54
CA PRO A 189 13.79 -8.10 -1.40
C PRO A 189 14.19 -7.73 0.04
N ALA A 190 15.50 -7.72 0.30
CA ALA A 190 16.10 -7.78 1.63
C ALA A 190 15.60 -6.75 2.66
N LEU A 191 15.21 -5.54 2.25
CA LEU A 191 14.72 -4.52 3.19
C LEU A 191 13.30 -4.77 3.69
N SER A 192 12.61 -5.82 3.25
CA SER A 192 11.42 -6.33 3.95
C SER A 192 11.77 -7.16 5.19
N ILE A 193 13.02 -7.63 5.31
CA ILE A 193 13.47 -8.55 6.36
C ILE A 193 14.42 -7.82 7.33
N ILE A 194 15.45 -7.13 6.82
CA ILE A 194 16.51 -6.54 7.66
C ILE A 194 15.95 -5.62 8.76
N PRO A 195 15.01 -4.70 8.50
CA PRO A 195 14.48 -3.82 9.54
C PRO A 195 13.73 -4.55 10.66
N LEU A 196 13.31 -5.80 10.44
CA LEU A 196 12.62 -6.63 11.42
C LEU A 196 13.58 -7.34 12.37
N VAL A 197 14.87 -7.44 12.03
CA VAL A 197 15.87 -8.17 12.84
C VAL A 197 15.92 -7.68 14.29
N PRO A 198 15.95 -6.36 14.61
CA PRO A 198 15.94 -5.91 16.00
C PRO A 198 14.68 -6.34 16.76
N PHE A 199 13.53 -6.36 16.10
CA PHE A 199 12.26 -6.79 16.71
C PHE A 199 12.26 -8.29 16.95
N ALA A 200 12.78 -9.08 16.00
CA ALA A 200 12.95 -10.52 16.16
C ALA A 200 13.89 -10.87 17.32
N ILE A 201 15.01 -10.15 17.49
CA ILE A 201 15.94 -10.32 18.61
C ILE A 201 15.27 -10.00 19.96
N LEU A 202 14.47 -8.92 20.01
CA LEU A 202 13.77 -8.49 21.22
C LEU A 202 12.49 -9.28 21.51
N GLY A 203 12.05 -10.16 20.59
CA GLY A 203 10.76 -10.85 20.67
C GLY A 203 9.57 -9.89 20.63
N TRP A 204 9.73 -8.71 20.03
CA TRP A 204 8.68 -7.71 19.91
C TRP A 204 7.83 -7.96 18.68
N ASP A 205 6.54 -7.64 18.79
CA ASP A 205 5.65 -7.66 17.64
C ASP A 205 6.16 -6.72 16.54
N THR A 206 6.39 -7.30 15.36
CA THR A 206 6.88 -6.58 14.18
C THR A 206 5.88 -5.55 13.67
N ASN A 207 4.60 -5.65 14.02
CA ASN A 207 3.57 -4.68 13.66
C ASN A 207 3.86 -3.27 14.22
N TYR A 208 4.53 -3.17 15.38
CA TYR A 208 4.94 -1.88 15.93
C TYR A 208 5.87 -1.11 14.97
N LEU A 209 6.71 -1.81 14.21
CA LEU A 209 7.55 -1.16 13.20
C LEU A 209 6.70 -0.55 12.07
N TYR A 210 5.69 -1.28 11.58
CA TYR A 210 4.82 -0.79 10.51
C TYR A 210 4.01 0.43 10.94
N VAL A 211 3.49 0.42 12.17
CA VAL A 211 2.81 1.58 12.77
C VAL A 211 3.78 2.75 12.94
N ALA A 212 4.99 2.51 13.44
CA ALA A 212 6.01 3.56 13.54
C ALA A 212 6.34 4.17 12.18
N CYS A 213 6.44 3.34 11.13
CA CYS A 213 6.62 3.80 9.75
C CYS A 213 5.43 4.66 9.27
N LEU A 214 4.20 4.31 9.61
CA LEU A 214 3.02 5.12 9.30
C LEU A 214 3.08 6.48 10.00
N VAL A 215 3.32 6.51 11.31
CA VAL A 215 3.40 7.77 12.07
C VAL A 215 4.52 8.66 11.53
N ALA A 216 5.67 8.08 11.20
CA ALA A 216 6.77 8.78 10.55
C ALA A 216 6.34 9.34 9.17
N ALA A 217 5.70 8.54 8.32
CA ALA A 217 5.26 8.97 7.00
C ALA A 217 4.22 10.11 7.08
N MET A 218 3.24 10.01 7.98
CA MET A 218 2.29 11.07 8.27
C MET A 218 3.02 12.35 8.75
N GLY A 219 4.00 12.19 9.65
CA GLY A 219 4.86 13.27 10.12
C GLY A 219 5.61 13.98 9.00
N LEU A 220 6.19 13.23 8.03
CA LEU A 220 6.87 13.80 6.87
C LEU A 220 5.90 14.60 5.98
N VAL A 221 4.69 14.10 5.74
CA VAL A 221 3.65 14.80 4.96
C VAL A 221 3.25 16.10 5.66
N LEU A 222 3.04 16.08 6.98
CA LEU A 222 2.70 17.26 7.77
C LEU A 222 3.82 18.29 7.84
N ALA A 223 5.07 17.83 7.99
CA ALA A 223 6.24 18.69 7.98
C ALA A 223 6.36 19.44 6.65
N ARG A 224 6.00 18.79 5.54
CA ARG A 224 6.05 19.38 4.20
C ARG A 224 4.86 20.29 3.86
N ALA A 225 3.71 20.07 4.50
CA ALA A 225 2.50 20.85 4.27
C ALA A 225 2.65 22.32 4.77
N PRO A 226 2.07 23.31 4.05
CA PRO A 226 2.02 24.70 4.50
C PRO A 226 1.38 24.85 5.89
N GLY A 227 1.86 25.79 6.70
CA GLY A 227 1.48 25.91 8.12
C GLY A 227 -0.04 25.96 8.33
N GLY A 228 -0.74 26.81 7.59
CA GLY A 228 -2.20 26.94 7.68
C GLY A 228 -2.99 25.72 7.17
N LEU A 229 -2.37 24.83 6.39
CA LEU A 229 -2.99 23.60 5.91
C LEU A 229 -2.76 22.40 6.82
N ARG A 230 -1.80 22.44 7.76
CA ARG A 230 -1.43 21.30 8.60
C ARG A 230 -2.60 20.66 9.36
N PRO A 231 -3.51 21.43 10.02
CA PRO A 231 -4.66 20.83 10.71
C PRO A 231 -5.58 20.07 9.76
N PHE A 232 -5.81 20.61 8.57
CA PHE A 232 -6.64 20.00 7.53
C PHE A 232 -5.98 18.75 6.93
N VAL A 233 -4.67 18.79 6.70
CA VAL A 233 -3.90 17.63 6.23
C VAL A 233 -3.90 16.53 7.29
N LEU A 234 -3.73 16.85 8.58
CA LEU A 234 -3.78 15.88 9.67
C LEU A 234 -5.17 15.24 9.76
N THR A 235 -6.24 16.05 9.74
CA THR A 235 -7.62 15.55 9.68
C THR A 235 -7.85 14.70 8.43
N GLY A 236 -7.27 15.06 7.29
CA GLY A 236 -7.37 14.28 6.05
C GLY A 236 -6.62 12.95 6.11
N LEU A 237 -5.42 12.92 6.69
CA LEU A 237 -4.62 11.71 6.90
C LEU A 237 -5.35 10.72 7.83
N LEU A 238 -5.92 11.22 8.93
CA LEU A 238 -6.71 10.40 9.85
C LEU A 238 -8.07 10.01 9.25
N GLY A 239 -8.69 10.92 8.48
CA GLY A 239 -9.98 10.71 7.81
C GLY A 239 -9.92 9.74 6.64
N ALA A 240 -8.75 9.56 6.02
CA ALA A 240 -8.47 8.48 5.10
C ALA A 240 -8.32 7.15 5.87
N ALA A 241 -9.39 6.71 6.54
CA ALA A 241 -9.39 5.65 7.55
C ALA A 241 -8.72 4.35 7.09
N SER A 242 -8.73 4.04 5.78
CA SER A 242 -8.00 2.90 5.21
C SER A 242 -6.53 2.87 5.57
N ILE A 243 -5.86 4.04 5.65
CA ILE A 243 -4.43 4.10 5.98
C ILE A 243 -4.21 3.53 7.37
N VAL A 244 -4.95 4.02 8.38
CA VAL A 244 -4.72 3.62 9.77
C VAL A 244 -5.23 2.20 10.01
N ALA A 245 -6.46 1.91 9.59
CA ALA A 245 -7.10 0.62 9.86
C ALA A 245 -6.31 -0.58 9.35
N PHE A 246 -5.86 -0.54 8.09
CA PHE A 246 -5.11 -1.64 7.48
C PHE A 246 -3.63 -1.67 7.87
N THR A 247 -3.08 -0.55 8.35
CA THR A 247 -1.74 -0.59 8.96
C THR A 247 -1.79 -1.23 10.33
N VAL A 248 -2.72 -0.78 11.18
CA VAL A 248 -2.89 -1.29 12.55
C VAL A 248 -3.27 -2.77 12.51
N GLY A 249 -4.17 -3.16 11.61
CA GLY A 249 -4.51 -4.56 11.33
C GLY A 249 -3.43 -5.36 10.59
N GLY A 250 -2.15 -5.02 10.74
CA GLY A 250 -1.01 -5.81 10.26
C GLY A 250 -0.80 -5.77 8.76
N SER A 251 -0.22 -4.69 8.24
CA SER A 251 0.32 -4.64 6.87
C SER A 251 1.81 -4.28 6.84
N ALA A 252 2.60 -5.12 6.17
CA ALA A 252 4.02 -4.88 5.91
C ALA A 252 4.28 -3.78 4.86
N ASP A 253 3.24 -3.23 4.23
CA ASP A 253 3.37 -2.26 3.13
C ASP A 253 3.99 -0.93 3.58
N LEU A 254 3.99 -0.62 4.87
CA LEU A 254 4.52 0.65 5.37
C LEU A 254 6.05 0.71 5.32
N LEU A 255 6.74 -0.44 5.29
CA LEU A 255 8.20 -0.47 5.14
C LEU A 255 8.66 0.12 3.80
N TYR A 256 7.93 -0.10 2.71
CA TYR A 256 8.28 0.52 1.42
C TYR A 256 7.62 1.90 1.27
N ALA A 257 6.46 2.11 1.88
CA ALA A 257 5.71 3.36 1.74
C ALA A 257 6.41 4.55 2.39
N LEU A 258 7.00 4.39 3.58
CA LEU A 258 7.77 5.46 4.24
C LEU A 258 8.91 6.00 3.35
N PRO A 259 9.86 5.16 2.88
CA PRO A 259 10.93 5.63 2.01
C PRO A 259 10.40 6.15 0.66
N LEU A 260 9.30 5.60 0.14
CA LEU A 260 8.68 6.10 -1.09
C LEU A 260 8.06 7.51 -0.91
N VAL A 261 7.37 7.75 0.21
CA VAL A 261 6.87 9.07 0.61
C VAL A 261 8.03 10.05 0.71
N ALA A 262 9.13 9.68 1.39
CA ALA A 262 10.32 10.52 1.48
C ALA A 262 10.94 10.80 0.09
N ALA A 263 11.05 9.79 -0.77
CA ALA A 263 11.55 9.95 -2.12
C ALA A 263 10.72 10.96 -2.91
N TRP A 264 9.38 10.87 -2.81
CA TRP A 264 8.47 11.77 -3.50
C TRP A 264 8.52 13.19 -2.92
N LEU A 265 8.38 13.32 -1.60
CA LEU A 265 8.34 14.59 -0.86
C LEU A 265 9.59 15.45 -1.02
N TRP A 266 10.74 14.85 -1.35
CA TRP A 266 12.00 15.57 -1.59
C TRP A 266 12.63 15.27 -2.95
N ARG A 267 11.82 14.95 -3.98
CA ARG A 267 12.34 14.65 -5.33
C ARG A 267 13.16 15.76 -5.97
N GLU A 268 13.15 16.99 -5.48
CA GLU A 268 14.06 18.04 -5.94
C GLU A 268 15.50 17.84 -5.45
N ARG A 269 15.70 17.08 -4.35
CA ARG A 269 17.00 16.80 -3.72
C ARG A 269 17.55 15.47 -4.20
N ARG A 270 18.87 15.39 -4.39
CA ARG A 270 19.54 14.17 -4.90
C ARG A 270 19.40 12.96 -3.97
N TRP A 271 19.44 13.17 -2.66
CA TRP A 271 19.35 12.09 -1.68
C TRP A 271 18.00 11.34 -1.74
N SER A 272 16.96 11.92 -2.34
CA SER A 272 15.68 11.21 -2.54
C SER A 272 15.84 9.91 -3.35
N ALA A 273 16.90 9.78 -4.14
CA ALA A 273 17.25 8.54 -4.82
C ALA A 273 17.67 7.41 -3.86
N LEU A 274 18.25 7.74 -2.69
CA LEU A 274 18.53 6.75 -1.64
C LEU A 274 17.23 6.20 -1.06
N ALA A 275 16.26 7.09 -0.81
CA ALA A 275 14.94 6.69 -0.33
C ALA A 275 14.18 5.87 -1.38
N LEU A 276 14.27 6.23 -2.67
CA LEU A 276 13.73 5.39 -3.75
C LEU A 276 14.39 4.00 -3.76
N GLY A 277 15.72 3.97 -3.68
CA GLY A 277 16.52 2.74 -3.59
C GLY A 277 16.09 1.83 -2.44
N ALA A 278 15.83 2.41 -1.26
CA ALA A 278 15.29 1.68 -0.12
C ALA A 278 13.89 1.13 -0.41
N ALA A 279 12.98 1.94 -0.95
CA ALA A 279 11.63 1.48 -1.28
C ALA A 279 11.62 0.29 -2.26
N ILE A 280 12.40 0.37 -3.34
CA ILE A 280 12.51 -0.72 -4.32
C ILE A 280 13.23 -1.96 -3.77
N ALA A 281 14.07 -1.80 -2.75
CA ALA A 281 14.71 -2.90 -2.04
C ALA A 281 13.82 -3.52 -0.95
N THR A 282 12.63 -2.97 -0.72
CA THR A 282 11.64 -3.50 0.23
C THR A 282 10.51 -4.24 -0.45
N LYS A 283 9.94 -3.71 -1.54
CA LYS A 283 8.76 -4.32 -2.19
C LYS A 283 8.63 -3.96 -3.68
N GLN A 284 8.17 -4.91 -4.48
CA GLN A 284 8.04 -4.79 -5.94
C GLN A 284 7.03 -3.73 -6.36
N VAL A 285 6.01 -3.44 -5.53
CA VAL A 285 5.06 -2.36 -5.80
C VAL A 285 5.79 -1.01 -5.99
N ALA A 286 6.90 -0.78 -5.29
CA ALA A 286 7.71 0.42 -5.48
C ALA A 286 8.42 0.45 -6.86
N TRP A 287 8.64 -0.69 -7.51
CA TRP A 287 9.23 -0.76 -8.86
C TRP A 287 8.30 -0.12 -9.89
N LEU A 288 6.98 -0.25 -9.71
CA LEU A 288 5.99 0.41 -10.55
C LEU A 288 6.01 1.94 -10.39
N VAL A 289 6.43 2.44 -9.23
CA VAL A 289 6.48 3.89 -8.96
C VAL A 289 7.79 4.51 -9.45
N ALA A 290 8.89 3.74 -9.51
CA ALA A 290 10.21 4.24 -9.87
C ALA A 290 10.24 4.96 -11.25
N PRO A 291 9.62 4.46 -12.34
CA PRO A 291 9.58 5.17 -13.60
C PRO A 291 8.88 6.53 -13.52
N PHE A 292 7.80 6.66 -12.72
CA PHE A 292 7.10 7.93 -12.54
C PHE A 292 7.95 8.95 -11.78
N TYR A 293 8.67 8.50 -10.76
CA TYR A 293 9.69 9.33 -10.11
C TYR A 293 10.74 9.80 -11.12
N LEU A 294 11.29 8.91 -11.94
CA LEU A 294 12.30 9.27 -12.94
C LEU A 294 11.76 10.23 -14.00
N ILE A 295 10.50 10.07 -14.46
CA ILE A 295 9.85 11.02 -15.38
C ILE A 295 9.89 12.43 -14.81
N THR A 296 9.56 12.61 -13.53
CA THR A 296 9.61 13.94 -12.88
C THR A 296 11.04 14.49 -12.81
N VAL A 297 12.02 13.66 -12.42
CA VAL A 297 13.43 14.06 -12.34
C VAL A 297 13.98 14.47 -13.70
N VAL A 298 13.74 13.66 -14.73
CA VAL A 298 14.19 13.93 -16.10
C VAL A 298 13.54 15.20 -16.64
N SER A 299 12.29 15.47 -16.29
CA SER A 299 11.57 16.67 -16.71
C SER A 299 12.10 17.94 -16.09
N ASP A 300 12.46 17.87 -14.80
CA ASP A 300 12.88 19.04 -14.04
C ASP A 300 14.39 19.29 -14.14
N ARG A 301 15.19 18.23 -14.32
CA ARG A 301 16.67 18.27 -14.20
C ARG A 301 17.42 17.61 -15.38
N GLY A 302 16.71 17.01 -16.33
CA GLY A 302 17.30 16.37 -17.51
C GLY A 302 17.76 14.92 -17.30
N TRP A 303 18.05 14.24 -18.41
CA TRP A 303 18.40 12.82 -18.46
C TRP A 303 19.66 12.45 -17.67
N ARG A 304 20.67 13.32 -17.65
CA ARG A 304 21.92 13.07 -16.91
C ARG A 304 21.67 12.92 -15.41
N GLU A 305 20.83 13.78 -14.84
CA GLU A 305 20.45 13.68 -13.44
C GLU A 305 19.53 12.47 -13.20
N GLY A 306 18.61 12.18 -14.13
CA GLY A 306 17.79 10.96 -14.09
C GLY A 306 18.65 9.69 -13.99
N GLY A 307 19.65 9.55 -14.87
CA GLY A 307 20.58 8.41 -14.87
C GLY A 307 21.40 8.31 -13.58
N ARG A 308 21.88 9.44 -13.04
CA ARG A 308 22.59 9.48 -11.74
C ARG A 308 21.71 8.97 -10.60
N ARG A 309 20.44 9.38 -10.57
CA ARG A 309 19.52 8.95 -9.50
C ARG A 309 19.09 7.51 -9.63
N LEU A 310 18.90 7.02 -10.86
CA LEU A 310 18.72 5.61 -11.12
C LEU A 310 19.91 4.80 -10.61
N LEU A 311 21.15 5.24 -10.90
CA LEU A 311 22.36 4.57 -10.41
C LEU A 311 22.43 4.55 -8.87
N ILE A 312 22.09 5.66 -8.20
CA ILE A 312 22.05 5.70 -6.72
C ILE A 312 21.00 4.72 -6.18
N ALA A 313 19.80 4.69 -6.75
CA ALA A 313 18.75 3.76 -6.31
C ALA A 313 19.15 2.30 -6.54
N CYS A 314 19.73 1.98 -7.71
CA CYS A 314 20.28 0.66 -8.02
C CYS A 314 21.43 0.28 -7.10
N ALA A 315 22.30 1.22 -6.71
CA ALA A 315 23.39 0.96 -5.78
C ALA A 315 22.87 0.60 -4.38
N VAL A 316 21.83 1.28 -3.89
CA VAL A 316 21.17 0.91 -2.62
C VAL A 316 20.51 -0.48 -2.73
N PHE A 317 19.79 -0.74 -3.82
CA PHE A 317 19.19 -2.06 -4.05
C PHE A 317 20.25 -3.16 -4.07
N ALA A 318 21.33 -2.96 -4.82
CA ALA A 318 22.44 -3.90 -4.89
C ALA A 318 23.11 -4.07 -3.52
N ALA A 319 23.48 -2.99 -2.84
CA ALA A 319 24.16 -3.07 -1.54
C ALA A 319 23.36 -3.82 -0.48
N THR A 320 22.03 -3.71 -0.51
CA THR A 320 21.15 -4.36 0.47
C THR A 320 20.81 -5.80 0.10
N ASN A 321 20.76 -6.15 -1.18
CA ASN A 321 20.38 -7.49 -1.64
C ASN A 321 21.59 -8.39 -1.96
N LEU A 322 22.74 -7.82 -2.31
CA LEU A 322 23.93 -8.57 -2.70
C LEU A 322 24.36 -9.61 -1.66
N PRO A 323 24.30 -9.38 -0.34
CA PRO A 323 24.62 -10.42 0.63
C PRO A 323 23.77 -11.70 0.46
N PHE A 324 22.48 -11.57 0.17
CA PHE A 324 21.56 -12.69 -0.03
C PHE A 324 21.77 -13.35 -1.40
N VAL A 325 22.08 -12.55 -2.42
CA VAL A 325 22.46 -13.06 -3.75
C VAL A 325 23.74 -13.90 -3.67
N LEU A 326 24.72 -13.47 -2.88
CA LEU A 326 25.96 -14.21 -2.67
C LEU A 326 25.76 -15.48 -1.84
N TRP A 327 24.72 -15.52 -0.99
CA TRP A 327 24.37 -16.71 -0.21
C TRP A 327 23.78 -17.80 -1.09
N ASP A 328 22.71 -17.47 -1.84
CA ASP A 328 22.08 -18.35 -2.82
C ASP A 328 21.27 -17.53 -3.84
N TRP A 329 21.91 -17.13 -4.94
CA TRP A 329 21.30 -16.24 -5.94
C TRP A 329 19.99 -16.79 -6.53
N ARG A 330 19.87 -18.12 -6.66
CA ARG A 330 18.70 -18.78 -7.25
C ARG A 330 17.53 -18.72 -6.27
N SER A 331 17.75 -19.01 -5.00
CA SER A 331 16.73 -18.95 -3.96
C SER A 331 16.25 -17.52 -3.73
N TRP A 332 17.18 -16.56 -3.69
CA TRP A 332 16.85 -15.13 -3.64
C TRP A 332 16.00 -14.70 -4.84
N LEU A 333 16.42 -15.04 -6.07
CA LEU A 333 15.71 -14.64 -7.29
C LEU A 333 14.30 -15.24 -7.35
N LEU A 334 14.16 -16.54 -7.05
CA LEU A 334 12.85 -17.21 -7.01
C LEU A 334 11.97 -16.64 -5.91
N GLY A 335 12.52 -16.30 -4.74
CA GLY A 335 11.81 -15.59 -3.68
C GLY A 335 11.28 -14.25 -4.15
N VAL A 336 12.15 -13.35 -4.59
CA VAL A 336 11.78 -11.99 -5.03
C VAL A 336 10.82 -12.01 -6.24
N LEU A 337 10.91 -12.98 -7.13
CA LEU A 337 10.01 -13.12 -8.28
C LEU A 337 8.80 -14.03 -8.03
N THR A 338 8.57 -14.47 -6.79
CA THR A 338 7.45 -15.34 -6.40
C THR A 338 6.10 -14.91 -7.00
N PRO A 339 5.69 -13.62 -6.96
CA PRO A 339 4.42 -13.17 -7.53
C PRO A 339 4.27 -13.38 -9.05
N VAL A 340 5.38 -13.59 -9.77
CA VAL A 340 5.42 -13.77 -11.23
C VAL A 340 5.63 -15.23 -11.62
N VAL A 341 6.47 -15.96 -10.88
CA VAL A 341 6.89 -17.31 -11.26
C VAL A 341 6.03 -18.41 -10.63
N GLU A 342 5.42 -18.16 -9.48
CA GLU A 342 4.60 -19.17 -8.80
C GLU A 342 3.16 -19.16 -9.34
N PRO A 343 2.54 -20.34 -9.53
CA PRO A 343 1.20 -20.46 -10.10
C PRO A 343 0.13 -20.13 -9.06
N MET A 344 0.06 -18.86 -8.67
CA MET A 344 -0.88 -18.40 -7.65
C MET A 344 -2.31 -18.33 -8.18
N PHE A 345 -3.27 -18.56 -7.29
CA PHE A 345 -4.69 -18.38 -7.57
C PHE A 345 -5.04 -16.93 -7.95
N PRO A 346 -6.05 -16.72 -8.82
CA PRO A 346 -6.62 -15.40 -9.03
C PRO A 346 -7.27 -14.95 -7.73
N ARG A 347 -6.92 -13.76 -7.24
CA ARG A 347 -7.49 -13.20 -6.00
C ARG A 347 -7.34 -11.69 -6.00
N GLY A 348 -8.29 -10.97 -5.40
CA GLY A 348 -8.13 -9.53 -5.23
C GLY A 348 -9.41 -8.79 -4.93
N ALA A 349 -9.38 -7.49 -5.22
CA ALA A 349 -10.48 -6.54 -5.09
C ALA A 349 -10.72 -5.71 -6.36
N GLY A 350 -9.84 -5.85 -7.38
CA GLY A 350 -10.00 -5.21 -8.69
C GLY A 350 -10.88 -6.01 -9.64
N LEU A 351 -10.72 -5.84 -10.96
CA LEU A 351 -11.60 -6.45 -11.97
C LEU A 351 -11.69 -7.98 -11.86
N VAL A 352 -10.59 -8.65 -11.49
CA VAL A 352 -10.57 -10.10 -11.27
C VAL A 352 -11.58 -10.55 -10.22
N PHE A 353 -11.93 -9.68 -9.27
CA PHE A 353 -12.88 -9.98 -8.19
C PHE A 353 -14.30 -10.25 -8.72
N LEU A 354 -14.71 -9.59 -9.80
CA LEU A 354 -15.99 -9.89 -10.45
C LEU A 354 -16.02 -11.31 -10.99
N ALA A 355 -14.90 -11.81 -11.50
CA ALA A 355 -14.82 -13.16 -12.03
C ALA A 355 -14.73 -14.22 -10.93
N THR A 356 -13.89 -13.98 -9.91
CA THR A 356 -13.71 -14.93 -8.80
C THR A 356 -14.92 -15.02 -7.87
N SER A 357 -15.80 -14.01 -7.85
CA SER A 357 -17.05 -14.02 -7.08
C SER A 357 -18.29 -14.36 -7.92
N GLY A 358 -18.11 -14.93 -9.12
CA GLY A 358 -19.19 -15.47 -9.95
C GLY A 358 -20.05 -14.42 -10.67
N GLY A 359 -19.54 -13.20 -10.87
CA GLY A 359 -20.18 -12.11 -11.62
C GLY A 359 -19.79 -12.04 -13.10
N LEU A 360 -18.63 -12.58 -13.48
CA LEU A 360 -18.13 -12.65 -14.86
C LEU A 360 -17.37 -13.97 -15.10
N PRO A 361 -17.19 -14.41 -16.36
CA PRO A 361 -16.27 -15.50 -16.66
C PRO A 361 -14.83 -15.12 -16.29
N LEU A 362 -14.09 -16.05 -15.68
CA LEU A 362 -12.66 -15.89 -15.40
C LEU A 362 -11.86 -16.00 -16.70
N LEU A 363 -11.22 -14.90 -17.09
CA LEU A 363 -10.32 -14.89 -18.24
C LEU A 363 -8.99 -15.60 -17.89
N PRO A 364 -8.22 -16.08 -18.89
CA PRO A 364 -6.88 -16.61 -18.64
C PRO A 364 -5.95 -15.57 -18.01
N ALA A 365 -4.99 -16.00 -17.19
CA ALA A 365 -4.03 -15.12 -16.50
C ALA A 365 -3.31 -14.14 -17.46
N VAL A 366 -2.95 -14.61 -18.66
CA VAL A 366 -2.32 -13.79 -19.71
C VAL A 366 -3.18 -12.59 -20.12
N ALA A 367 -4.51 -12.73 -20.12
CA ALA A 367 -5.41 -11.61 -20.44
C ALA A 367 -5.37 -10.52 -19.36
N TYR A 368 -5.39 -10.91 -18.08
CA TYR A 368 -5.23 -9.97 -16.97
C TYR A 368 -3.86 -9.30 -16.99
N THR A 369 -2.79 -10.06 -17.24
CA THR A 369 -1.44 -9.49 -17.42
C THR A 369 -1.39 -8.49 -18.58
N ALA A 370 -2.03 -8.78 -19.71
CA ALA A 370 -2.10 -7.86 -20.85
C ALA A 370 -2.85 -6.57 -20.50
N LEU A 371 -3.96 -6.67 -19.76
CA LEU A 371 -4.73 -5.51 -19.28
C LEU A 371 -3.89 -4.66 -18.31
N GLU A 372 -3.21 -5.28 -17.36
CA GLU A 372 -2.33 -4.61 -16.40
C GLU A 372 -1.17 -3.90 -17.11
N VAL A 373 -0.43 -4.58 -17.99
CA VAL A 373 0.66 -3.99 -18.76
C VAL A 373 0.17 -2.87 -19.68
N GLY A 374 -0.98 -3.06 -20.34
CA GLY A 374 -1.61 -2.05 -21.17
C GLY A 374 -2.00 -0.80 -20.39
N ALA A 375 -2.65 -0.98 -19.23
CA ALA A 375 -2.98 0.10 -18.32
C ALA A 375 -1.71 0.83 -17.82
N TYR A 376 -0.65 0.09 -17.49
CA TYR A 376 0.63 0.68 -17.06
C TYR A 376 1.28 1.51 -18.15
N ALA A 377 1.29 1.03 -19.39
CA ALA A 377 1.77 1.79 -20.54
C ALA A 377 0.96 3.08 -20.75
N VAL A 378 -0.37 3.02 -20.66
CA VAL A 378 -1.24 4.20 -20.74
C VAL A 378 -0.92 5.20 -19.63
N CYS A 379 -0.77 4.74 -18.39
CA CYS A 379 -0.41 5.58 -17.25
C CYS A 379 0.97 6.25 -17.43
N LEU A 380 1.97 5.52 -17.95
CA LEU A 380 3.30 6.09 -18.25
C LEU A 380 3.23 7.15 -19.35
N VAL A 381 2.52 6.88 -20.44
CA VAL A 381 2.33 7.84 -21.54
C VAL A 381 1.60 9.08 -21.04
N ALA A 382 0.54 8.90 -20.22
CA ALA A 382 -0.19 10.01 -19.62
C ALA A 382 0.71 10.83 -18.68
N ALA A 383 1.46 10.18 -17.79
CA ALA A 383 2.40 10.85 -16.89
C ALA A 383 3.46 11.63 -17.67
N TRP A 384 4.02 11.06 -18.74
CA TRP A 384 4.96 11.77 -19.59
C TRP A 384 4.30 12.95 -20.31
N ARG A 385 3.16 12.77 -20.96
CA ARG A 385 2.51 13.88 -21.69
C ARG A 385 2.08 15.01 -20.78
N LEU A 386 1.62 14.68 -19.57
CA LEU A 386 1.04 15.63 -18.62
C LEU A 386 2.03 16.12 -17.55
N ARG A 387 3.29 15.68 -17.55
CA ARG A 387 4.28 16.00 -16.49
C ARG A 387 4.43 17.48 -16.13
N ARG A 388 4.19 18.40 -17.08
CA ARG A 388 4.27 19.85 -16.85
C ARG A 388 3.01 20.44 -16.24
N THR A 389 1.84 19.90 -16.58
CA THR A 389 0.54 20.41 -16.12
C THR A 389 0.05 19.69 -14.87
N ASN A 390 0.43 18.43 -14.70
CA ASN A 390 0.05 17.52 -13.61
C ASN A 390 1.30 16.83 -13.03
N PRO A 391 2.24 17.58 -12.42
CA PRO A 391 3.53 17.03 -11.98
C PRO A 391 3.41 15.98 -10.87
N GLU A 392 2.30 15.96 -10.13
CA GLU A 392 2.08 15.04 -9.02
C GLU A 392 1.30 13.77 -9.40
N LEU A 393 0.86 13.64 -10.66
CA LEU A 393 0.00 12.55 -11.12
C LEU A 393 0.61 11.16 -10.85
N GLY A 394 1.93 11.05 -11.03
CA GLY A 394 2.69 9.81 -10.84
C GLY A 394 2.62 9.20 -9.45
N ALA A 395 2.29 9.98 -8.41
CA ALA A 395 2.15 9.48 -7.05
C ALA A 395 0.97 8.50 -6.88
N VAL A 396 -0.03 8.58 -7.78
CA VAL A 396 -1.26 7.77 -7.71
C VAL A 396 -1.36 6.81 -8.89
N VAL A 397 -1.13 7.29 -10.12
CA VAL A 397 -1.38 6.48 -11.32
C VAL A 397 -0.41 5.31 -11.49
N ALA A 398 0.71 5.29 -10.77
CA ALA A 398 1.66 4.19 -10.81
C ALA A 398 1.08 2.85 -10.37
N VAL A 399 0.05 2.87 -9.51
CA VAL A 399 -0.55 1.68 -8.89
C VAL A 399 -1.92 1.34 -9.51
N VAL A 400 -2.53 2.26 -10.26
CA VAL A 400 -3.79 2.03 -11.01
C VAL A 400 -3.77 0.73 -11.83
N PRO A 401 -2.67 0.36 -12.52
CA PRO A 401 -2.63 -0.87 -13.31
C PRO A 401 -2.88 -2.14 -12.50
N LEU A 402 -2.53 -2.17 -11.21
CA LEU A 402 -2.77 -3.32 -10.35
C LEU A 402 -4.26 -3.64 -10.19
N PHE A 403 -5.17 -2.69 -10.45
CA PHE A 403 -6.62 -2.91 -10.48
C PHE A 403 -7.05 -3.93 -11.55
N PHE A 404 -6.23 -4.11 -12.59
CA PHE A 404 -6.49 -5.01 -13.71
C PHE A 404 -5.76 -6.35 -13.60
N GLY A 405 -4.91 -6.52 -12.58
CA GLY A 405 -4.02 -7.68 -12.47
C GLY A 405 -4.72 -8.97 -12.03
N TRP A 406 -4.08 -10.10 -12.34
CA TRP A 406 -4.52 -11.45 -11.91
C TRP A 406 -4.61 -11.57 -10.39
N ARG A 407 -3.69 -10.90 -9.70
CA ARG A 407 -3.68 -10.76 -8.23
C ARG A 407 -3.86 -9.32 -7.81
N SER A 408 -5.03 -8.73 -8.06
CA SER A 408 -5.33 -7.34 -7.66
C SER A 408 -5.64 -7.21 -6.15
N LEU A 409 -4.69 -7.52 -5.27
CA LEU A 409 -4.90 -7.50 -3.81
C LEU A 409 -5.33 -6.11 -3.30
N PHE A 410 -6.23 -6.09 -2.32
CA PHE A 410 -6.71 -4.84 -1.71
C PHE A 410 -5.56 -4.02 -1.08
N SER A 411 -4.55 -4.72 -0.54
CA SER A 411 -3.36 -4.13 0.07
C SER A 411 -2.59 -3.18 -0.84
N TYR A 412 -2.77 -3.27 -2.16
CA TYR A 412 -2.14 -2.34 -3.09
C TYR A 412 -2.76 -0.94 -3.08
N PHE A 413 -4.01 -0.78 -2.64
CA PHE A 413 -4.76 0.46 -2.80
C PHE A 413 -4.87 1.30 -1.52
N PHE A 414 -4.87 0.69 -0.33
CA PHE A 414 -5.19 1.38 0.93
C PHE A 414 -4.22 2.53 1.28
N LEU A 415 -2.98 2.51 0.77
CA LEU A 415 -1.99 3.56 0.96
C LEU A 415 -2.02 4.68 -0.10
N LEU A 416 -2.82 4.54 -1.15
CA LEU A 416 -2.88 5.59 -2.19
C LEU A 416 -3.33 6.96 -1.65
N PRO A 417 -4.23 7.06 -0.65
CA PRO A 417 -4.52 8.35 -0.02
C PRO A 417 -3.29 8.98 0.66
N LEU A 418 -2.38 8.18 1.24
CA LEU A 418 -1.13 8.68 1.81
C LEU A 418 -0.22 9.29 0.72
N PHE A 419 -0.04 8.57 -0.40
CA PHE A 419 0.76 9.07 -1.53
C PHE A 419 0.12 10.30 -2.18
N ALA A 420 -1.20 10.34 -2.30
CA ALA A 420 -1.93 11.51 -2.82
C ALA A 420 -1.80 12.73 -1.88
N LEU A 421 -1.86 12.55 -0.56
CA LEU A 421 -1.62 13.62 0.41
C LEU A 421 -0.16 14.09 0.40
N ALA A 422 0.80 13.19 0.21
CA ALA A 422 2.20 13.56 0.00
C ALA A 422 2.39 14.42 -1.27
N ALA A 423 1.73 14.03 -2.36
CA ALA A 423 1.66 14.82 -3.60
C ALA A 423 1.06 16.22 -3.36
N VAL A 424 -0.11 16.31 -2.71
CA VAL A 424 -0.78 17.58 -2.41
C VAL A 424 0.05 18.46 -1.47
N ALA A 425 0.73 17.89 -0.47
CA ALA A 425 1.59 18.62 0.45
C ALA A 425 2.80 19.29 -0.24
N ARG A 426 3.26 18.75 -1.39
CA ARG A 426 4.30 19.38 -2.21
C ARG A 426 3.78 20.53 -3.08
N MET A 427 2.51 20.50 -3.46
CA MET A 427 1.96 21.48 -4.40
C MET A 427 2.08 22.90 -3.84
N PRO A 428 2.35 23.92 -4.68
CA PRO A 428 2.35 25.33 -4.28
C PRO A 428 0.91 25.86 -4.08
N LEU A 429 0.18 25.29 -3.12
CA LEU A 429 -1.23 25.61 -2.87
C LEU A 429 -1.47 27.05 -2.40
N GLY A 430 -0.45 27.64 -1.75
CA GLY A 430 -0.57 28.87 -0.98
C GLY A 430 -0.99 28.61 0.47
N ASP A 431 -0.96 29.66 1.29
CA ASP A 431 -1.40 29.57 2.69
C ASP A 431 -2.90 29.73 2.83
N VAL A 432 -3.49 28.92 3.68
CA VAL A 432 -4.90 29.03 4.07
C VAL A 432 -4.99 29.78 5.39
N VAL A 433 -5.76 30.86 5.40
CA VAL A 433 -6.13 31.58 6.63
C VAL A 433 -7.25 30.80 7.32
N PRO A 434 -7.09 30.35 8.58
CA PRO A 434 -8.07 29.52 9.28
C PRO A 434 -9.48 30.15 9.35
N GLU A 435 -9.62 31.46 9.61
CA GLU A 435 -10.94 32.10 9.64
C GLU A 435 -11.64 32.01 8.28
N ARG A 436 -10.89 32.17 7.19
CA ARG A 436 -11.39 32.01 5.82
C ARG A 436 -11.77 30.57 5.50
N ALA A 437 -11.09 29.59 6.11
CA ALA A 437 -11.46 28.19 6.01
C ALA A 437 -12.78 27.88 6.70
N GLY A 438 -12.95 28.40 7.93
CA GLY A 438 -14.19 28.29 8.68
C GLY A 438 -15.38 28.95 7.96
N SER A 439 -15.19 30.17 7.43
CA SER A 439 -16.26 30.87 6.70
C SER A 439 -16.67 30.16 5.40
N LEU A 440 -15.73 29.45 4.76
CA LEU A 440 -16.01 28.59 3.61
C LEU A 440 -16.47 27.18 3.98
N GLY A 441 -16.72 26.92 5.27
CA GLY A 441 -17.34 25.71 5.76
C GLY A 441 -16.40 24.54 6.00
N ALA A 442 -15.08 24.74 5.98
CA ALA A 442 -14.15 23.70 6.36
C ALA A 442 -14.08 23.60 7.89
N LEU A 443 -14.35 22.39 8.39
CA LEU A 443 -14.25 22.03 9.80
C LEU A 443 -13.11 21.02 9.94
N THR A 444 -12.35 21.11 11.02
CA THR A 444 -11.29 20.15 11.33
C THR A 444 -11.30 19.90 12.84
N LEU A 445 -10.99 18.68 13.24
CA LEU A 445 -10.83 18.32 14.65
C LEU A 445 -9.70 19.09 15.36
N PHE A 446 -8.74 19.62 14.59
CA PHE A 446 -7.49 20.18 15.11
C PHE A 446 -7.33 21.69 14.89
N ALA A 447 -8.31 22.36 14.26
CA ALA A 447 -8.38 23.82 14.27
C ALA A 447 -9.71 24.25 14.89
N SER A 448 -9.65 24.72 16.13
CA SER A 448 -10.76 25.44 16.76
C SER A 448 -10.91 26.80 16.07
N PRO A 449 -12.14 27.34 15.94
CA PRO A 449 -12.30 28.77 15.69
C PRO A 449 -11.53 29.55 16.76
N SER A 450 -10.81 30.59 16.36
CA SER A 450 -10.29 31.57 17.30
C SER A 450 -11.48 32.13 18.08
N ARG A 451 -11.47 31.95 19.41
CA ARG A 451 -12.41 32.66 20.29
C ARG A 451 -12.09 34.15 20.18
N GLY A 452 -12.84 34.87 19.36
CA GLY A 452 -12.62 36.28 19.10
C GLY A 452 -13.51 36.79 17.97
N ALA A 453 -14.80 36.94 18.26
CA ALA A 453 -15.70 37.88 17.60
C ALA A 453 -16.61 38.47 18.69
#